data_AF-A0A7W5GTC3-F1
#
_entry.id   AF-A0A7W5GTC3-F1
#
_cell.length_a   1.000
_cell.length_b   1.000
_cell.length_c   1.000
_cell.angle_alpha   90.00
_cell.angle_beta   90.00
_cell.angle_gamma   90.00
#
_symmetry.space_group_name_H-M   'P 1'
#
loop_
_entity.id
_entity.type
_entity.pdbx_description
1 polymer ?
#
loop_
_entity_poly.entity_id
_entity_poly.type
_entity_poly.pdbx_seq_one_letter_code
_entity_poly.pdbx_strand_id
1 'polypeptide(L)'
;MDSPTHSHKPASIWKRFWSPTSLLEAVPDDAVVEEAEAIRHRNNVWLKTYMDMYILRWGVLWFCSVVLSILAADDGVPVGLFVIALLFAMGSLAGLASMIWAYRRASSALEQRTRPPGQR
;
A
#
# COMPACT_ATOMS: atom_id res chain seq x y z
N MET A 1 35.82 -5.27 15.91
CA MET A 1 35.20 -6.30 15.05
C MET A 1 33.76 -5.85 14.98
N ASP A 2 33.52 -4.91 14.06
CA ASP A 2 32.35 -4.03 14.13
C ASP A 2 31.27 -4.64 13.26
N SER A 3 30.23 -5.17 13.91
CA SER A 3 29.01 -5.58 13.22
C SER A 3 28.41 -4.36 12.53
N PRO A 4 28.16 -4.38 11.21
CA PRO A 4 27.38 -3.34 10.57
C PRO A 4 25.95 -3.46 11.09
N THR A 5 25.60 -2.63 12.07
CA THR A 5 24.22 -2.42 12.47
C THR A 5 23.49 -1.87 11.24
N HIS A 6 22.75 -2.74 10.53
CA HIS A 6 21.76 -2.33 9.55
C HIS A 6 20.67 -1.54 10.29
N SER A 7 20.93 -0.25 10.51
CA SER A 7 19.98 0.70 11.06
C SER A 7 18.94 0.98 9.98
N HIS A 8 17.96 0.09 9.87
CA HIS A 8 16.75 0.36 9.12
C HIS A 8 16.06 1.54 9.80
N LYS A 9 16.19 2.75 9.22
CA LYS A 9 15.47 3.93 9.70
C LYS A 9 13.98 3.57 9.80
N PRO A 10 13.36 3.70 10.98
CA PRO A 10 11.96 3.40 11.13
C PRO A 10 11.17 4.29 10.18
N ALA A 11 10.29 3.68 9.36
CA ALA A 11 9.42 4.43 8.47
C ALA A 11 8.61 5.48 9.26
N SER A 12 8.43 6.68 8.69
CA SER A 12 7.67 7.75 9.34
C SER A 12 6.25 7.30 9.65
N ILE A 13 5.64 7.88 10.71
CA ILE A 13 4.26 7.58 11.12
C ILE A 13 3.29 7.78 9.95
N TRP A 14 3.52 8.82 9.14
CA TRP A 14 2.73 9.08 7.93
C TRP A 14 2.81 7.94 6.93
N LYS A 15 4.02 7.42 6.67
CA LYS A 15 4.22 6.29 5.75
C LYS A 15 3.60 5.01 6.30
N ARG A 16 3.62 4.80 7.63
CA ARG A 16 2.96 3.66 8.31
C ARG A 16 1.45 3.71 8.22
N PHE A 17 0.90 4.90 8.35
CA PHE A 17 -0.55 5.09 8.34
C PHE A 17 -1.15 4.86 6.95
N TRP A 18 -0.47 5.31 5.90
CA TRP A 18 -0.97 5.25 4.52
C TRP A 18 -0.43 4.10 3.68
N SER A 19 0.70 3.48 4.07
CA SER A 19 1.32 2.40 3.30
C SER A 19 1.61 1.15 4.13
N PRO A 20 1.09 -0.02 3.74
CA PRO A 20 1.38 -1.30 4.39
C PRO A 20 2.85 -1.72 4.18
N THR A 21 3.50 -1.23 3.13
CA THR A 21 4.88 -1.62 2.78
C THR A 21 5.93 -1.22 3.82
N SER A 22 5.60 -0.26 4.68
CA SER A 22 6.48 0.21 5.74
C SER A 22 6.61 -0.74 6.93
N LEU A 23 5.69 -1.70 7.05
CA LEU A 23 5.66 -2.71 8.10
C LEU A 23 6.14 -4.08 7.59
N LEU A 24 6.49 -4.16 6.31
CA LEU A 24 7.08 -5.36 5.73
C LEU A 24 8.51 -5.54 6.21
N GLU A 25 8.85 -6.78 6.49
CA GLU A 25 10.21 -7.16 6.86
C GLU A 25 11.11 -7.09 5.62
N ALA A 26 12.25 -6.41 5.76
CA ALA A 26 13.23 -6.31 4.69
C ALA A 26 13.90 -7.67 4.50
N VAL A 27 14.09 -8.08 3.25
CA VAL A 27 14.88 -9.27 2.92
C VAL A 27 16.34 -8.85 2.94
N PRO A 28 17.20 -9.44 3.79
CA PRO A 28 18.64 -9.17 3.77
C PRO A 28 19.24 -9.50 2.40
N ASP A 29 20.18 -8.69 1.92
CA ASP A 29 20.83 -8.90 0.62
C ASP A 29 21.71 -10.17 0.60
N ASP A 30 22.12 -10.65 1.78
CA ASP A 30 22.89 -11.87 2.01
C ASP A 30 22.02 -13.09 2.39
N ALA A 31 20.69 -12.95 2.42
CA ALA A 31 19.79 -14.03 2.81
C ALA A 31 19.85 -15.22 1.83
N VAL A 32 19.91 -16.43 2.40
CA VAL A 32 19.79 -17.68 1.63
C VAL A 32 18.40 -17.71 0.96
N VAL A 33 18.31 -18.30 -0.24
CA VAL A 33 17.07 -18.31 -1.04
C VAL A 33 15.86 -18.79 -0.23
N GLU A 34 16.02 -19.83 0.59
CA GLU A 34 14.97 -20.37 1.46
C GLU A 34 14.50 -19.35 2.52
N GLU A 35 15.43 -18.63 3.15
CA GLU A 35 15.14 -17.59 4.13
C GLU A 35 14.45 -16.37 3.48
N ALA A 36 14.94 -15.94 2.32
CA ALA A 36 14.35 -14.88 1.52
C ALA A 36 12.90 -15.21 1.08
N GLU A 37 12.61 -16.49 0.81
CA GLU A 37 11.27 -16.95 0.49
C GLU A 37 10.35 -17.02 1.71
N ALA A 38 10.87 -17.47 2.86
CA ALA A 38 10.11 -17.47 4.11
C ALA A 38 9.69 -16.05 4.52
N ILE A 39 10.61 -15.08 4.41
CA ILE A 39 10.31 -13.65 4.67
C ILE A 39 9.25 -13.13 3.71
N ARG A 40 9.37 -13.41 2.40
CA ARG A 40 8.35 -13.01 1.41
C ARG A 40 6.99 -13.64 1.68
N HIS A 41 6.95 -14.89 2.12
CA HIS A 41 5.69 -15.56 2.47
C HIS A 41 5.02 -14.87 3.66
N ARG A 42 5.74 -14.62 4.76
CA ARG A 42 5.21 -13.89 5.92
C ARG A 42 4.70 -12.51 5.52
N ASN A 43 5.48 -11.78 4.72
CA ASN A 43 5.10 -10.46 4.20
C ASN A 43 3.82 -10.51 3.37
N ASN A 44 3.64 -11.50 2.49
CA ASN A 44 2.44 -11.63 1.67
C ASN A 44 1.19 -11.97 2.52
N VAL A 45 1.34 -12.83 3.53
CA VAL A 45 0.24 -13.16 4.46
C VAL A 45 -0.18 -11.94 5.26
N TRP A 46 0.79 -11.20 5.80
CA TRP A 46 0.54 -9.95 6.51
C TRP A 46 -0.14 -8.93 5.59
N LEU A 47 0.39 -8.75 4.38
CA LEU A 47 -0.18 -7.82 3.39
C LEU A 47 -1.64 -8.17 3.15
N LYS A 48 -1.96 -9.42 2.82
CA LYS A 48 -3.34 -9.86 2.57
C LYS A 48 -4.28 -9.59 3.76
N THR A 49 -3.80 -9.80 4.99
CA THR A 49 -4.62 -9.64 6.20
C THR A 49 -4.97 -8.17 6.48
N TYR A 50 -4.01 -7.25 6.29
CA TYR A 50 -4.20 -5.84 6.64
C TYR A 50 -4.53 -4.95 5.44
N MET A 51 -4.38 -5.45 4.22
CA MET A 51 -4.61 -4.75 2.96
C MET A 51 -6.00 -4.13 2.86
N ASP A 52 -7.04 -4.85 3.30
CA ASP A 52 -8.43 -4.38 3.23
C ASP A 52 -8.63 -3.07 4.00
N MET A 53 -8.00 -2.94 5.18
CA MET A 53 -8.05 -1.71 5.97
C MET A 53 -7.40 -0.53 5.23
N TYR A 54 -6.28 -0.75 4.53
CA TYR A 54 -5.62 0.31 3.76
C TYR A 54 -6.42 0.69 2.51
N ILE A 55 -7.00 -0.28 1.80
CA ILE A 55 -7.91 -0.01 0.67
C ILE A 55 -9.09 0.83 1.16
N LEU A 56 -9.70 0.47 2.30
CA LEU A 56 -10.84 1.20 2.84
C LEU A 56 -10.47 2.63 3.24
N ARG A 57 -9.30 2.85 3.86
CA ARG A 57 -8.80 4.21 4.17
C ARG A 57 -8.63 5.07 2.93
N TRP A 58 -7.98 4.55 1.90
CA TRP A 58 -7.78 5.27 0.64
C TRP A 58 -9.11 5.48 -0.10
N GLY A 59 -10.02 4.52 -0.06
CA GLY A 59 -11.35 4.61 -0.65
C GLY A 59 -12.22 5.66 0.01
N VAL A 60 -12.24 5.71 1.36
CA VAL A 60 -12.95 6.75 2.11
C VAL A 60 -12.35 8.13 1.85
N LEU A 61 -11.02 8.26 1.89
CA LEU A 61 -10.35 9.53 1.58
C LEU A 61 -10.70 10.01 0.15
N TRP A 62 -10.68 9.10 -0.82
CA TRP A 62 -11.04 9.40 -2.19
C TRP A 62 -12.48 9.85 -2.31
N PHE A 63 -13.42 9.10 -1.74
CA PHE A 63 -14.84 9.45 -1.76
C PHE A 63 -15.10 10.83 -1.13
N CYS A 64 -14.54 11.09 0.05
CA CYS A 64 -14.65 12.40 0.70
C CYS A 64 -14.06 13.52 -0.17
N SER A 65 -12.92 13.28 -0.83
CA SER A 65 -12.28 14.27 -1.70
C SER A 65 -13.12 14.58 -2.93
N VAL A 66 -13.77 13.57 -3.52
CA VAL A 66 -14.72 13.76 -4.63
C VAL A 66 -15.93 14.57 -4.18
N VAL A 67 -16.54 14.25 -3.04
CA VAL A 67 -17.67 15.02 -2.48
C VAL A 67 -17.26 16.47 -2.24
N LEU A 68 -16.09 16.72 -1.65
CA LEU A 68 -15.58 18.08 -1.45
C LEU A 68 -15.35 18.81 -2.78
N SER A 69 -14.88 18.11 -3.81
CA SER A 69 -14.67 18.70 -5.14
C SER A 69 -15.98 19.10 -5.80
N ILE A 70 -17.04 18.28 -5.63
CA ILE A 70 -18.38 18.58 -6.12
C ILE A 70 -18.97 19.78 -5.38
N LEU A 71 -18.85 19.83 -4.04
CA LEU A 71 -19.31 20.96 -3.24
C LEU A 71 -18.53 22.26 -3.56
N ALA A 72 -17.25 22.14 -3.91
CA ALA A 72 -16.41 23.26 -4.27
C ALA A 72 -16.59 23.73 -5.74
N ALA A 73 -17.40 23.03 -6.54
CA ALA A 73 -17.69 23.40 -7.92
C ALA A 73 -18.79 24.47 -8.04
N ASP A 74 -19.40 24.90 -6.93
CA ASP A 74 -20.38 25.98 -6.90
C ASP A 74 -19.71 27.34 -7.20
N ASP A 75 -20.41 28.21 -7.93
CA ASP A 75 -19.90 29.51 -8.41
C ASP A 75 -19.51 30.45 -7.25
N GLY A 76 -20.04 30.19 -6.04
CA GLY A 76 -19.71 30.91 -4.82
C GLY A 76 -18.39 30.49 -4.14
N VAL A 77 -17.73 29.41 -4.59
CA VAL A 77 -16.54 28.86 -3.94
C VAL A 77 -15.27 29.31 -4.68
N PRO A 78 -14.23 29.80 -3.96
CA PRO A 78 -12.95 30.13 -4.57
C PRO A 78 -12.37 28.97 -5.38
N VAL A 79 -12.03 29.21 -6.65
CA VAL A 79 -11.45 28.22 -7.57
C VAL A 79 -10.24 27.48 -6.97
N GLY A 80 -9.46 28.15 -6.12
CA GLY A 80 -8.34 27.51 -5.41
C GLY A 80 -8.76 26.32 -4.54
N LEU A 81 -9.91 26.40 -3.86
CA LEU A 81 -10.43 25.29 -3.05
C LEU A 81 -10.87 24.12 -3.91
N PHE A 82 -11.49 24.39 -5.06
CA PHE A 82 -11.82 23.37 -6.05
C PHE A 82 -10.58 22.64 -6.55
N VAL A 83 -9.54 23.39 -6.95
CA VAL A 83 -8.27 22.80 -7.44
C VAL A 83 -7.61 21.95 -6.36
N ILE A 84 -7.58 22.41 -5.11
CA ILE A 84 -7.02 21.64 -3.99
C ILE A 84 -7.80 20.35 -3.77
N ALA A 85 -9.14 20.43 -3.72
CA ALA A 85 -9.99 19.24 -3.55
C ALA A 85 -9.78 18.23 -4.69
N LEU A 86 -9.65 18.71 -5.93
CA LEU A 86 -9.38 17.87 -7.09
C LEU A 86 -8.01 17.18 -7.00
N LEU A 87 -6.96 17.90 -6.57
CA LEU A 87 -5.63 17.31 -6.36
C LEU A 87 -5.67 16.22 -5.28
N PHE A 88 -6.43 16.43 -4.20
CA PHE A 88 -6.64 15.42 -3.17
C PHE A 88 -7.40 14.20 -3.71
N ALA A 89 -8.43 14.39 -4.54
CA ALA A 89 -9.14 13.30 -5.20
C ALA A 89 -8.24 12.49 -6.14
N MET A 90 -7.39 13.15 -6.93
CA MET A 90 -6.43 12.44 -7.80
C MET A 90 -5.36 11.70 -7.00
N GLY A 91 -4.80 12.34 -5.97
CA GLY A 91 -3.77 11.74 -5.11
C GLY A 91 -4.30 10.51 -4.35
N SER A 92 -5.53 10.60 -3.84
CA SER A 92 -6.19 9.48 -3.16
C SER A 92 -6.57 8.35 -4.10
N LEU A 93 -6.98 8.65 -5.34
CA LEU A 93 -7.20 7.63 -6.37
C LEU A 93 -5.90 6.88 -6.70
N ALA A 94 -4.78 7.59 -6.86
CA ALA A 94 -3.49 6.98 -7.10
C ALA A 94 -3.05 6.07 -5.93
N GLY A 95 -3.26 6.53 -4.69
CA GLY A 95 -3.03 5.72 -3.49
C GLY A 95 -3.89 4.46 -3.45
N LEU A 96 -5.18 4.58 -3.74
CA LEU A 96 -6.11 3.44 -3.83
C LEU A 96 -5.69 2.44 -4.91
N ALA A 97 -5.34 2.91 -6.11
CA ALA A 97 -4.88 2.07 -7.21
C ALA A 97 -3.59 1.33 -6.86
N SER A 98 -2.64 2.00 -6.18
CA SER A 98 -1.41 1.38 -5.69
C SER A 98 -1.69 0.25 -4.70
N MET A 99 -2.62 0.45 -3.76
CA MET A 99 -3.03 -0.59 -2.82
C MET A 99 -3.66 -1.78 -3.55
N ILE A 100 -4.63 -1.54 -4.44
CA ILE A 100 -5.28 -2.62 -5.22
C ILE A 100 -4.23 -3.40 -6.03
N TRP A 101 -3.26 -2.72 -6.62
CA TRP A 101 -2.18 -3.40 -7.34
C TRP A 101 -1.30 -4.27 -6.43
N ALA A 102 -0.94 -3.77 -5.26
CA ALA A 102 -0.21 -4.55 -4.26
C ALA A 102 -1.01 -5.76 -3.77
N TYR A 103 -2.33 -5.62 -3.58
CA TYR A 103 -3.23 -6.71 -3.21
C TYR A 103 -3.24 -7.81 -4.26
N ARG A 104 -3.43 -7.41 -5.53
CA ARG A 104 -3.45 -8.34 -6.66
C ARG A 104 -2.13 -9.08 -6.76
N ARG A 105 -1.00 -8.37 -6.62
CA ARG A 105 0.33 -8.98 -6.65
C ARG A 105 0.54 -10.00 -5.52
N ALA A 106 0.17 -9.65 -4.28
CA ALA A 106 0.28 -10.55 -3.14
C ALA A 106 -0.65 -11.77 -3.27
N SER A 107 -1.88 -11.55 -3.74
CA SER A 107 -2.87 -12.62 -3.96
C SER A 107 -2.41 -13.60 -5.03
N SER A 108 -1.93 -13.11 -6.18
CA SER A 108 -1.39 -13.98 -7.24
C SER A 108 -0.15 -14.76 -6.80
N ALA A 109 0.72 -14.17 -5.98
CA ALA A 109 1.89 -14.88 -5.44
C ALA A 109 1.51 -16.01 -4.47
N LEU A 110 0.43 -15.85 -3.71
CA LEU A 110 -0.11 -16.89 -2.85
C LEU A 110 -0.80 -17.98 -3.67
N GLU A 111 -1.64 -17.62 -4.64
CA GLU A 111 -2.37 -18.55 -5.50
C GLU A 111 -1.43 -19.45 -6.33
N GLN A 112 -0.30 -18.92 -6.80
CA GLN A 112 0.74 -19.72 -7.46
C GLN A 112 1.36 -20.77 -6.54
N ARG A 113 1.42 -20.54 -5.23
CA ARG A 113 1.96 -21.52 -4.25
C ARG A 113 0.93 -22.56 -3.82
N THR A 114 -0.35 -22.22 -3.78
CA THR A 114 -1.41 -23.17 -3.43
C THR A 114 -1.84 -24.05 -4.61
N ARG A 115 -1.40 -23.74 -5.83
CA ARG A 115 -1.72 -24.53 -7.03
C ARG A 115 -0.94 -25.87 -6.99
N PRO A 116 -1.63 -27.03 -7.01
CA PRO A 116 -0.95 -28.32 -6.96
C PRO A 116 -0.09 -28.54 -8.23
N PRO A 117 1.07 -29.22 -8.11
CA PRO A 117 1.91 -29.55 -9.25
C PRO A 117 1.21 -30.60 -10.11
N GLY A 118 0.47 -30.18 -11.14
CA GLY A 118 -0.19 -31.13 -12.04
C GLY A 118 -1.29 -30.62 -12.96
N GLN A 119 -1.77 -29.37 -12.83
CA GLN A 119 -2.73 -28.81 -13.80
C GLN A 119 -2.01 -27.91 -14.81
N ARG A 120 -1.54 -28.52 -15.90
CA ARG A 120 -1.29 -27.85 -17.19
C ARG A 120 -2.36 -28.28 -18.18
#